data_AF-A0A0B7AK22-F1
#
_entry.id   AF-A0A0B7AK22-F1
#
_cell.length_a   1.000
_cell.length_b   1.000
_cell.length_c   1.000
_cell.angle_alpha   90.00
_cell.angle_beta   90.00
_cell.angle_gamma   90.00
#
_symmetry.space_group_name_H-M   'P 1'
#
loop_
_entity.id
_entity.type
_entity.pdbx_description
1 polymer ?
#
loop_
_entity_poly.entity_id
_entity_poly.type
_entity_poly.pdbx_seq_one_letter_code
_entity_poly.pdbx_strand_id
1 'polypeptide(L)'
;TEGPDGNIYLKRYNISHQPGLKFGSFNTDDLANITMNDLDGSRNCTTQFEQTESNVFVGEWEACNYIVNEQHPKYTLIFTCTHHAASIPLNIKEATTRLPYEFKHRKRYPLLFQVPDNYVSPCAGFD
;
A
#
# COMPACT_ATOMS: atom_id res chain seq x y z
N THR A 1 11.65 -2.08 -2.33
CA THR A 1 13.11 -1.88 -2.54
C THR A 1 13.30 -0.51 -3.11
N GLU A 2 14.27 0.26 -2.62
CA GLU A 2 14.66 1.51 -3.27
C GLU A 2 15.39 1.17 -4.56
N GLY A 3 14.99 1.81 -5.66
CA GLY A 3 15.66 1.66 -6.95
C GLY A 3 16.84 2.61 -7.10
N PRO A 4 17.65 2.43 -8.15
CA PRO A 4 18.79 3.28 -8.45
C PRO A 4 18.42 4.74 -8.79
N ASP A 5 17.13 5.01 -9.00
CA ASP A 5 16.51 6.30 -9.27
C ASP A 5 15.97 6.99 -8.00
N GLY A 6 16.15 6.40 -6.81
CA GLY A 6 15.63 6.92 -5.54
C GLY A 6 14.14 6.62 -5.31
N ASN A 7 13.48 5.88 -6.20
CA ASN A 7 12.07 5.52 -6.08
C ASN A 7 11.86 4.26 -5.23
N ILE A 8 10.71 4.16 -4.58
CA ILE A 8 10.33 2.99 -3.78
C ILE A 8 9.49 2.04 -4.63
N TYR A 9 10.07 0.88 -4.93
CA TYR A 9 9.42 -0.20 -5.65
C TYR A 9 8.74 -1.15 -4.66
N LEU A 10 7.42 -1.22 -4.73
CA LEU A 10 6.62 -2.15 -3.94
C LEU A 10 6.24 -3.34 -4.82
N LYS A 11 6.43 -4.56 -4.28
CA LYS A 11 5.95 -5.78 -4.92
C LYS A 11 4.73 -6.28 -4.18
N ARG A 12 3.63 -6.44 -4.91
CA ARG A 12 2.37 -6.94 -4.34
C ARG A 12 2.34 -8.45 -4.36
N TYR A 13 1.79 -9.01 -3.30
CA TYR A 13 1.43 -10.40 -3.19
C TYR A 13 -0.02 -10.52 -2.77
N ASN A 14 -0.74 -11.43 -3.42
CA ASN A 14 -2.02 -11.92 -2.93
C ASN A 14 -1.74 -13.11 -2.01
N ILE A 15 -2.55 -13.33 -0.99
CA ILE A 15 -2.44 -14.52 -0.16
C ILE A 15 -3.38 -15.56 -0.76
N SER A 16 -2.80 -16.63 -1.28
CA SER A 16 -3.55 -17.75 -1.80
C SER A 16 -3.79 -18.75 -0.66
N HIS A 17 -5.05 -19.09 -0.41
CA HIS A 17 -5.47 -20.22 0.46
C HIS A 17 -5.51 -20.04 1.98
N GLN A 18 -5.63 -18.83 2.54
CA GLN A 18 -5.93 -18.68 3.98
C GLN A 18 -7.38 -18.26 4.26
N PRO A 19 -8.25 -19.17 4.74
CA PRO A 19 -9.59 -18.81 5.22
C PRO A 19 -9.47 -17.89 6.44
N GLY A 20 -10.22 -16.79 6.44
CA GLY A 20 -10.33 -15.89 7.62
C GLY A 20 -9.63 -14.54 7.45
N LEU A 21 -8.68 -14.40 6.52
CA LEU A 21 -8.10 -13.10 6.19
C LEU A 21 -9.10 -12.23 5.43
N LYS A 22 -9.81 -11.38 6.17
CA LYS A 22 -10.66 -10.33 5.62
C LYS A 22 -10.05 -8.98 5.93
N PHE A 23 -10.19 -8.06 4.98
CA PHE A 23 -9.80 -6.67 5.16
C PHE A 23 -10.41 -6.11 6.45
N GLY A 24 -9.57 -5.54 7.32
CA GLY A 24 -9.99 -4.93 8.58
C GLY A 24 -10.29 -5.90 9.73
N SER A 25 -10.17 -7.21 9.55
CA SER A 25 -10.47 -8.20 10.59
C SER A 25 -9.55 -9.42 10.55
N PHE A 26 -8.24 -9.21 10.61
CA PHE A 26 -7.26 -10.29 10.70
C PHE A 26 -6.77 -10.46 12.14
N ASN A 27 -6.56 -11.72 12.56
CA ASN A 27 -5.83 -12.05 13.78
C ASN A 27 -4.32 -12.00 13.46
N THR A 28 -3.53 -11.41 14.35
CA THR A 28 -2.06 -11.39 14.24
C THR A 28 -1.47 -12.79 14.22
N ASP A 29 -2.09 -13.77 14.88
CA ASP A 29 -1.63 -15.17 14.89
C ASP A 29 -1.76 -15.82 13.51
N ASP A 30 -2.80 -15.46 12.74
CA ASP A 30 -2.99 -15.96 11.38
C ASP A 30 -1.90 -15.40 10.45
N LEU A 31 -1.48 -14.15 10.67
CA LEU A 31 -0.40 -13.51 9.91
C LEU A 31 0.97 -14.15 10.19
N ALA A 32 1.21 -14.65 11.42
CA ALA A 32 2.49 -15.23 11.81
C ALA A 32 2.82 -16.52 11.04
N ASN A 33 1.81 -17.21 10.50
CA ASN A 33 1.96 -18.46 9.77
C ASN A 33 2.05 -18.28 8.25
N ILE A 34 1.94 -17.05 7.73
CA ILE A 34 2.06 -16.79 6.29
C ILE A 34 3.52 -16.96 5.87
N THR A 35 3.75 -17.85 4.92
CA THR A 35 5.06 -18.08 4.30
C THR A 35 5.10 -17.52 2.89
N MET A 36 6.29 -17.44 2.29
CA MET A 36 6.45 -16.97 0.91
C MET A 36 5.75 -17.86 -0.12
N ASN A 37 5.51 -19.14 0.19
CA ASN A 37 4.79 -20.07 -0.68
C ASN A 37 3.28 -19.80 -0.70
N ASP A 38 2.75 -19.14 0.33
CA ASP A 38 1.34 -18.74 0.41
C ASP A 38 1.06 -17.45 -0.39
N LEU A 39 2.13 -16.77 -0.80
CA LEU A 39 2.10 -15.48 -1.50
C LEU A 39 2.13 -15.67 -3.02
N ASP A 40 1.02 -15.36 -3.68
CA ASP A 40 0.93 -15.26 -5.13
C ASP A 40 1.24 -13.84 -5.60
N GLY A 41 2.45 -13.65 -6.11
CA GLY A 41 2.86 -12.42 -6.76
C GLY A 41 2.24 -12.32 -8.15
N SER A 42 1.04 -11.76 -8.25
CA SER A 42 0.39 -11.44 -9.52
C SER A 42 1.35 -10.68 -10.45
N ARG A 43 1.84 -11.35 -11.49
CA ARG A 43 2.92 -10.83 -12.36
C ARG A 43 2.52 -9.65 -13.24
N ASN A 44 1.22 -9.46 -13.46
CA ASN A 44 0.69 -8.50 -14.42
C ASN A 44 0.33 -7.14 -13.80
N CYS A 45 0.76 -6.92 -12.57
CA CYS A 45 0.29 -5.82 -11.74
C CYS A 45 1.44 -5.11 -11.09
N THR A 46 1.45 -3.80 -11.26
CA THR A 46 2.51 -2.93 -10.79
C THR A 46 2.00 -1.97 -9.73
N THR A 47 2.92 -1.56 -8.88
CA THR A 47 2.70 -0.55 -7.86
C THR A 47 3.99 0.24 -7.75
N GLN A 48 3.88 1.55 -7.91
CA GLN A 48 5.04 2.44 -7.97
C GLN A 48 4.79 3.62 -7.07
N PHE A 49 5.76 3.94 -6.23
CA PHE A 49 5.73 5.11 -5.37
C PHE A 49 7.03 5.90 -5.52
N GLU A 50 6.87 7.20 -5.62
CA GLU A 50 7.94 8.18 -5.59
C GLU A 50 7.85 8.95 -4.28
N GLN A 51 9.01 9.23 -3.70
CA GLN A 51 9.12 10.17 -2.60
C GLN A 51 9.26 11.59 -3.19
N THR A 52 8.19 12.37 -3.15
CA THR A 52 8.19 13.73 -3.73
C THR A 52 8.76 14.76 -2.75
N GLU A 53 8.57 14.53 -1.44
CA GLU A 53 9.13 15.33 -0.36
C GLU A 53 9.58 14.43 0.79
N SER A 54 10.31 14.97 1.77
CA SER A 54 10.90 14.19 2.87
C SER A 54 9.88 13.30 3.60
N ASN A 55 8.61 13.68 3.63
CA ASN A 55 7.52 12.97 4.32
C ASN A 55 6.28 12.73 3.43
N VAL A 56 6.40 12.87 2.10
CA VAL A 56 5.30 12.67 1.16
C VAL A 56 5.69 11.63 0.12
N PHE A 57 4.87 10.59 0.02
CA PHE A 57 4.98 9.56 -0.99
C PHE A 57 3.76 9.59 -1.88
N VAL A 58 3.97 9.66 -3.19
CA VAL A 58 2.91 9.66 -4.19
C VAL A 58 3.10 8.46 -5.09
N GLY A 59 2.03 7.75 -5.39
CA GLY A 59 2.15 6.57 -6.22
C GLY A 59 0.88 6.15 -6.91
N GLU A 60 1.08 5.22 -7.83
CA GLU A 60 0.02 4.54 -8.54
C GLU A 60 -0.06 3.09 -8.11
N TRP A 61 -1.29 2.61 -7.95
CA TRP A 61 -1.59 1.23 -7.62
C TRP A 61 -2.58 0.66 -8.63
N GLU A 62 -2.24 -0.43 -9.32
CA GLU A 62 -3.14 -1.11 -10.25
C GLU A 62 -4.21 -1.98 -9.55
N ALA A 63 -5.47 -1.72 -9.85
CA ALA A 63 -6.66 -2.43 -9.38
C ALA A 63 -6.82 -3.77 -10.10
N CYS A 64 -6.01 -4.75 -9.71
CA CYS A 64 -5.82 -5.96 -10.51
C CYS A 64 -6.96 -6.96 -10.57
N ASN A 65 -7.98 -6.76 -9.73
CA ASN A 65 -9.21 -7.53 -9.82
C ASN A 65 -10.15 -6.97 -10.91
N TYR A 66 -9.76 -5.89 -11.59
CA TYR A 66 -10.54 -5.21 -12.62
C TYR A 66 -9.74 -5.10 -13.91
N ILE A 67 -10.39 -5.35 -15.04
CA ILE A 67 -9.88 -5.05 -16.37
C ILE A 67 -10.91 -4.15 -17.04
N VAL A 68 -10.50 -2.95 -17.43
CA VAL A 68 -11.34 -2.00 -18.16
C VAL A 68 -10.56 -1.54 -19.38
N ASN A 69 -11.12 -1.74 -20.57
CA ASN A 69 -10.44 -1.45 -21.84
C ASN A 69 -9.05 -2.11 -21.92
N GLU A 70 -8.99 -3.42 -21.59
CA GLU A 70 -7.76 -4.23 -21.62
C GLU A 70 -6.64 -3.80 -20.65
N GLN A 71 -6.91 -2.83 -19.76
CA GLN A 71 -5.94 -2.34 -18.79
C GLN A 71 -6.48 -2.43 -17.36
N HIS A 72 -5.56 -2.57 -16.40
CA HIS A 72 -5.89 -2.45 -14.99
C HIS A 72 -6.05 -0.96 -14.63
N PRO A 73 -7.23 -0.52 -14.14
CA PRO A 73 -7.40 0.85 -13.64
C PRO A 73 -6.41 1.13 -12.50
N LYS A 74 -5.95 2.38 -12.36
CA LYS A 74 -4.96 2.75 -11.35
C LYS A 74 -5.54 3.66 -10.29
N TYR A 75 -5.43 3.26 -9.02
CA TYR A 75 -5.59 4.19 -7.90
C TYR A 75 -4.40 5.15 -7.87
N THR A 76 -4.65 6.41 -7.54
CA THR A 76 -3.60 7.34 -7.12
C THR A 76 -3.62 7.40 -5.60
N LEU A 77 -2.46 7.19 -4.97
CA LEU A 77 -2.32 7.17 -3.53
C LEU A 77 -1.29 8.20 -3.09
N ILE A 78 -1.62 8.96 -2.05
CA ILE A 78 -0.72 9.92 -1.41
C ILE A 78 -0.61 9.50 0.04
N PHE A 79 0.60 9.24 0.52
CA PHE A 79 0.89 8.93 1.91
C PHE A 79 1.72 10.04 2.53
N THR A 80 1.28 10.51 3.68
CA THR A 80 2.02 11.42 4.55
C THR A 80 2.15 10.80 5.94
N CYS A 81 2.84 11.48 6.86
CA CYS A 81 2.97 10.98 8.24
C CYS A 81 1.65 10.87 9.00
N THR A 82 0.68 11.74 8.70
CA THR A 82 -0.57 11.86 9.46
C THR A 82 -1.82 11.49 8.65
N HIS A 83 -1.75 11.57 7.33
CA HIS A 83 -2.86 11.33 6.44
C HIS A 83 -2.46 10.44 5.27
N HIS A 84 -3.44 9.75 4.70
CA HIS A 84 -3.35 9.27 3.33
C HIS A 84 -4.58 9.66 2.54
N ALA A 85 -4.38 9.91 1.25
CA ALA A 85 -5.44 10.18 0.30
C ALA A 85 -5.44 9.12 -0.80
N ALA A 86 -6.63 8.74 -1.26
CA ALA A 86 -6.81 7.80 -2.35
C ALA A 86 -7.78 8.35 -3.39
N SER A 87 -7.34 8.46 -4.63
CA SER A 87 -8.20 8.72 -5.78
C SER A 87 -8.51 7.41 -6.48
N ILE A 88 -9.80 7.07 -6.52
CA ILE A 88 -10.28 5.80 -7.06
C ILE A 88 -10.91 6.03 -8.45
N PRO A 89 -10.48 5.31 -9.50
CA PRO A 89 -11.10 5.38 -10.81
C PRO A 89 -12.61 5.08 -10.78
N LEU A 90 -13.43 5.88 -11.47
CA LEU A 90 -14.89 5.71 -11.47
C LEU A 90 -15.39 4.40 -12.12
N ASN A 91 -14.53 3.70 -12.84
CA ASN A 91 -14.85 2.45 -13.53
C ASN A 91 -14.65 1.21 -12.65
N ILE A 92 -14.40 1.36 -11.35
CA ILE A 92 -14.28 0.26 -10.38
C ILE A 92 -15.30 0.39 -9.24
N LYS A 93 -15.73 -0.75 -8.66
CA LYS A 93 -16.88 -0.79 -7.73
C LYS A 93 -16.64 -0.03 -6.43
N GLU A 94 -15.39 0.16 -6.05
CA GLU A 94 -14.97 0.87 -4.84
C GLU A 94 -15.17 2.39 -4.95
N ALA A 95 -15.33 2.93 -6.16
CA ALA A 95 -15.55 4.36 -6.38
C ALA A 95 -16.97 4.78 -6.03
N THR A 96 -17.11 5.46 -4.89
CA THR A 96 -18.35 6.10 -4.43
C THR A 96 -18.40 7.61 -4.69
N THR A 97 -17.26 8.25 -4.99
CA THR A 97 -17.16 9.69 -5.30
C THR A 97 -16.08 9.98 -6.35
N ARG A 98 -16.16 11.17 -6.96
CA ARG A 98 -15.12 11.74 -7.85
C ARG A 98 -14.00 12.42 -7.09
N LEU A 99 -14.20 12.69 -5.80
CA LEU A 99 -13.21 13.34 -4.94
C LEU A 99 -12.28 12.31 -4.33
N PRO A 100 -11.02 12.67 -4.03
CA PRO A 100 -10.14 11.82 -3.26
C PRO A 100 -10.75 11.49 -1.89
N TYR A 101 -10.59 10.25 -1.45
CA TYR A 101 -10.88 9.84 -0.08
C TYR A 101 -9.71 10.25 0.81
N GLU A 102 -9.98 11.04 1.84
CA GLU A 102 -8.98 11.41 2.83
C GLU A 102 -9.17 10.61 4.13
N PHE A 103 -8.06 10.08 4.64
CA PHE A 103 -8.02 9.28 5.84
C PHE A 103 -6.95 9.80 6.77
N LYS A 104 -7.32 10.08 8.02
CA LYS A 104 -6.38 10.43 9.08
C LYS A 104 -5.94 9.19 9.84
N HIS A 105 -4.64 9.06 10.11
CA HIS A 105 -4.10 8.00 10.95
C HIS A 105 -4.62 8.16 12.38
N ARG A 106 -5.39 7.17 12.87
CA ARG A 106 -5.90 7.16 14.26
C ARG A 106 -4.92 6.58 15.26
N LYS A 107 -4.07 5.65 14.82
CA LYS A 107 -3.04 4.98 15.60
C LYS A 107 -1.85 4.70 14.70
N ARG A 108 -0.65 4.78 15.25
CA ARG A 108 0.59 4.35 14.58
C ARG A 108 0.92 2.96 15.05
N TYR A 109 1.24 2.08 14.12
CA TYR A 109 1.77 0.77 14.44
C TYR A 109 3.28 0.90 14.69
N PRO A 110 3.82 0.22 15.72
CA PRO A 110 5.26 0.22 15.95
C PRO A 110 5.97 -0.41 14.73
N LEU A 111 7.18 0.08 14.42
CA LEU A 111 8.05 -0.56 13.45
C LEU A 111 8.36 -1.97 13.97
N LEU A 112 7.96 -3.00 13.22
CA LEU A 112 8.13 -4.41 13.61
C LEU A 112 9.50 -4.99 13.22
N PHE A 113 10.34 -4.20 12.55
CA PHE A 113 11.66 -4.59 12.07
C PHE A 113 12.74 -3.84 12.83
N GLN A 114 13.88 -4.50 13.06
CA GLN A 114 15.10 -3.81 13.48
C GLN A 114 15.55 -2.88 12.36
N VAL A 115 15.25 -1.59 12.51
CA VAL A 115 15.88 -0.55 11.70
C VAL A 115 17.31 -0.35 12.20
N PRO A 116 18.27 0.03 11.33
CA PRO A 116 19.59 0.42 11.76
C PRO A 116 19.55 1.48 12.87
N ASP A 117 20.48 1.44 13.83
CA ASP A 117 20.49 2.36 14.98
C ASP A 117 20.54 3.85 14.58
N ASN A 118 21.04 4.15 13.37
CA ASN A 118 21.12 5.50 12.81
C ASN A 118 19.89 5.89 11.96
N TYR A 119 18.86 5.05 11.87
CA TYR A 119 17.64 5.37 11.14
C TYR A 119 16.84 6.45 11.88
N VAL A 120 16.69 7.60 11.24
CA VAL A 120 15.77 8.65 11.68
C VAL A 120 14.52 8.57 10.83
N SER A 121 13.37 8.32 11.47
CA SER A 121 12.10 8.31 10.75
C SER A 121 11.83 9.69 10.16
N PRO A 122 11.48 9.80 8.87
CA PRO A 122 11.04 11.07 8.27
C PRO A 122 9.75 11.61 8.91
N CYS A 123 9.05 10.77 9.68
CA CYS A 123 7.85 11.13 10.42
C CYS A 123 8.09 11.40 11.91
N ALA A 124 9.36 11.45 12.36
CA ALA A 124 9.68 11.85 13.72
C ALA A 124 9.20 13.30 13.96
N GLY A 125 8.32 13.49 14.96
CA GLY A 125 7.82 14.81 15.36
C GLY A 125 6.52 15.25 14.70
N PHE A 126 5.97 14.49 13.76
CA PHE A 126 4.56 14.62 13.39
C PHE A 126 3.76 13.80 14.41
N ASP A 127 2.61 14.26 14.91
CA ASP A 127 1.64 13.47 15.70
C ASP A 127 0.27 13.43 15.01
#